data_AF-A0A1S2Z7Z7-F1
#
_entry.id   AF-A0A1S2Z7Z7-F1
#
_cell.length_a   1.000
_cell.length_b   1.000
_cell.length_c   1.000
_cell.angle_alpha   90.00
_cell.angle_beta   90.00
_cell.angle_gamma   90.00
#
_symmetry.space_group_name_H-M   'P 1'
#
loop_
_entity.id
_entity.type
_entity.pdbx_description
1 polymer ?
#
loop_
_entity_poly.entity_id
_entity_poly.type
_entity_poly.pdbx_seq_one_letter_code
_entity_poly.pdbx_strand_id
1 'polypeptide(L)'
;MGYVQEARENHVKKKVEEALRSKMKQKALKECDEYTKKYAECALGRTLSVVWQCRQQAKELNNCLHQFTNDSVLEEMKKEYMLKQDGEGTVRI
;
A
#
# COMPACT_ATOMS: atom_id res chain seq x y z
N MET A 1 -10.86 5.80 33.00
CA MET A 1 -10.66 6.62 31.79
C MET A 1 -9.60 5.92 30.95
N GLY A 2 -9.93 5.39 29.77
CA GLY A 2 -8.93 4.70 28.94
C GLY A 2 -9.44 4.20 27.59
N TYR A 3 -10.66 3.64 27.54
CA TYR A 3 -11.21 3.06 26.31
C TYR A 3 -11.42 4.05 25.16
N VAL A 4 -11.77 5.31 25.47
CA VAL A 4 -12.03 6.35 24.46
C VAL A 4 -10.72 6.89 23.85
N GLN A 5 -9.65 6.96 24.64
CA GLN A 5 -8.32 7.36 24.16
C GLN A 5 -7.69 6.27 23.29
N GLU A 6 -7.75 5.02 23.75
CA GLU A 6 -7.20 3.88 23.00
C GLU A 6 -7.95 3.65 21.68
N ALA A 7 -9.28 3.80 21.64
CA ALA A 7 -10.05 3.72 20.40
C ALA A 7 -9.69 4.84 19.41
N ARG A 8 -9.46 6.07 19.91
CA ARG A 8 -9.05 7.21 19.09
C ARG A 8 -7.65 7.02 18.53
N GLU A 9 -6.70 6.54 19.33
CA GLU A 9 -5.33 6.24 18.89
C GLU A 9 -5.30 5.12 17.84
N ASN A 10 -6.05 4.04 18.06
CA ASN A 10 -6.16 2.95 17.08
C ASN A 10 -6.81 3.42 15.77
N HIS A 11 -7.81 4.29 15.83
CA HIS A 11 -8.45 4.86 14.65
C HIS A 11 -7.51 5.79 13.87
N VAL A 12 -6.71 6.61 14.56
CA VAL A 12 -5.69 7.47 13.92
C VAL A 12 -4.60 6.61 13.28
N LYS A 13 -4.12 5.57 13.95
CA LYS A 13 -3.16 4.60 13.39
C LYS A 13 -3.69 3.98 12.10
N LYS A 14 -4.94 3.49 12.09
CA LYS A 14 -5.58 2.95 10.89
C LYS A 14 -5.68 3.97 9.74
N LYS A 15 -6.11 5.20 10.02
CA LYS A 15 -6.21 6.24 8.99
C LYS A 15 -4.87 6.63 8.38
N VAL A 16 -3.83 6.74 9.20
CA VAL A 16 -2.47 7.02 8.74
C VAL A 16 -1.96 5.85 7.91
N GLU A 17 -2.19 4.62 8.35
CA GLU A 17 -1.82 3.40 7.63
C GLU A 17 -2.53 3.28 6.28
N GLU A 18 -3.83 3.59 6.21
CA GLU A 18 -4.59 3.66 4.96
C GLU A 18 -4.06 4.75 4.01
N ALA A 19 -3.76 5.94 4.53
CA ALA A 19 -3.19 7.03 3.75
C ALA A 19 -1.78 6.69 3.22
N LEU A 20 -0.95 6.04 4.06
CA LEU A 20 0.38 5.58 3.69
C LEU A 20 0.29 4.48 2.64
N ARG A 21 -0.61 3.52 2.83
CA ARG A 21 -0.88 2.44 1.87
C ARG A 21 -1.39 2.98 0.54
N SER A 22 -2.18 4.06 0.53
CA SER A 22 -2.60 4.73 -0.71
C SER A 22 -1.42 5.36 -1.45
N LYS A 23 -0.53 6.08 -0.76
CA LYS A 23 0.69 6.65 -1.37
C LYS A 23 1.63 5.56 -1.88
N MET A 24 1.81 4.49 -1.12
CA MET A 24 2.65 3.35 -1.50
C MET A 24 2.08 2.62 -2.71
N LYS A 25 0.76 2.41 -2.79
CA LYS A 25 0.09 1.85 -3.97
C LYS A 25 0.35 2.67 -5.22
N GLN A 26 0.31 4.00 -5.14
CA GLN A 26 0.63 4.85 -6.30
C GLN A 26 2.08 4.68 -6.77
N LYS A 27 3.03 4.54 -5.83
CA LYS A 27 4.43 4.26 -6.15
C LYS A 27 4.61 2.86 -6.76
N ALA A 28 3.96 1.86 -6.17
CA ALA A 28 3.96 0.48 -6.64
C ALA A 28 3.37 0.34 -8.04
N LEU A 29 2.30 1.08 -8.36
CA LEU A 29 1.71 1.07 -9.70
C LEU A 29 2.66 1.63 -10.76
N LYS A 30 3.50 2.62 -10.42
CA LYS A 30 4.51 3.15 -11.34
C LYS A 30 5.65 2.16 -11.59
N GLU A 31 6.13 1.49 -10.54
CA GLU A 31 7.21 0.49 -10.68
C GLU A 31 6.71 -0.80 -11.35
N CYS A 32 5.48 -1.23 -11.05
CA CYS A 32 4.87 -2.42 -11.64
C CYS A 32 4.09 -2.12 -12.94
N ASP A 33 4.34 -0.98 -13.59
CA ASP A 33 3.62 -0.57 -14.81
C ASP A 33 3.80 -1.59 -15.94
N GLU A 34 4.99 -2.19 -16.07
CA GLU A 34 5.26 -3.24 -17.07
C GLU A 34 4.37 -4.48 -16.87
N TYR A 35 4.23 -4.96 -15.63
CA TYR A 35 3.36 -6.10 -15.31
C TYR A 35 1.88 -5.75 -15.48
N THR A 36 1.52 -4.50 -15.19
CA THR A 36 0.16 -3.99 -15.39
C THR A 36 -0.20 -3.96 -16.87
N LYS A 37 0.72 -3.54 -17.73
CA LYS A 37 0.55 -3.57 -19.19
C LYS A 37 0.36 -5.00 -19.71
N LYS A 38 1.22 -5.94 -19.32
CA LYS A 38 1.08 -7.36 -19.71
C LYS A 38 -0.26 -7.95 -19.28
N TYR A 39 -0.72 -7.62 -18.07
CA TYR A 39 -2.04 -8.04 -17.59
C TYR A 39 -3.18 -7.37 -18.38
N ALA A 40 -3.08 -6.07 -18.66
CA ALA A 40 -4.05 -5.33 -19.44
C ALA A 40 -4.15 -5.88 -20.87
N GLU A 41 -3.03 -6.15 -21.53
CA GLU A 41 -2.97 -6.79 -22.86
C GLU A 41 -3.65 -8.17 -22.86
N CYS A 42 -3.48 -8.94 -21.79
CA CYS A 42 -4.16 -10.22 -21.65
C CYS A 42 -5.68 -10.05 -21.37
N ALA A 43 -6.07 -9.01 -20.65
CA ALA A 43 -7.46 -8.70 -20.35
C ALA A 43 -8.22 -8.08 -21.53
N LEU A 44 -7.52 -7.47 -22.50
CA LEU A 44 -8.13 -6.90 -23.70
C LEU A 44 -8.89 -7.99 -24.47
N GLY A 45 -10.21 -7.83 -24.57
CA GLY A 45 -11.11 -8.76 -25.26
C GLY A 45 -11.57 -9.97 -24.46
N ARG A 46 -11.22 -10.09 -23.16
CA ARG A 46 -11.66 -11.20 -22.30
C ARG A 46 -12.42 -10.65 -21.09
N THR A 47 -13.74 -10.77 -21.07
CA THR A 47 -14.59 -10.28 -19.96
C THR A 47 -14.83 -11.34 -18.87
N LEU A 48 -15.06 -12.60 -19.25
CA LEU A 48 -15.38 -13.67 -18.29
C LEU A 48 -14.21 -14.65 -18.09
N SER A 49 -13.39 -14.87 -19.12
CA SER A 49 -12.29 -15.84 -19.12
C SER A 49 -10.96 -15.28 -18.60
N VAL A 50 -10.88 -13.97 -18.30
CA VAL A 50 -9.65 -13.31 -17.85
C VAL A 50 -9.07 -13.90 -16.57
N VAL A 51 -9.92 -14.34 -15.64
CA VAL A 51 -9.49 -14.88 -14.34
C VAL A 51 -8.73 -16.19 -14.48
N TRP A 52 -9.06 -17.00 -15.49
CA TRP A 52 -8.35 -18.25 -15.76
C TRP A 52 -7.19 -18.04 -16.73
N GLN A 53 -7.43 -17.34 -17.85
CA GLN A 53 -6.45 -17.22 -18.92
C GLN A 53 -5.30 -16.27 -18.58
N CYS A 54 -5.57 -15.24 -17.78
CA CYS A 54 -4.58 -14.24 -17.37
C CYS A 54 -4.11 -14.45 -15.93
N ARG A 55 -4.34 -15.64 -15.36
CA ARG A 55 -4.00 -15.96 -13.97
C ARG A 55 -2.50 -15.84 -13.69
N GLN A 56 -1.65 -16.18 -14.66
CA GLN A 56 -0.20 -16.06 -14.53
C GLN A 56 0.24 -14.60 -14.44
N GLN A 57 -0.20 -13.77 -15.39
CA GLN A 57 0.10 -12.33 -15.43
C GLN A 57 -0.45 -11.62 -14.19
N ALA A 58 -1.66 -12.00 -13.75
CA ALA A 58 -2.24 -11.50 -12.50
C ALA A 58 -1.38 -11.88 -11.28
N LYS A 59 -0.77 -13.07 -11.26
CA LYS A 59 0.08 -13.53 -10.17
C LYS A 59 1.41 -12.79 -10.13
N GLU A 60 2.01 -12.52 -11.29
CA GLU A 60 3.22 -11.68 -11.39
C GLU A 60 2.96 -10.25 -10.94
N LEU A 61 1.87 -9.64 -11.41
CA LEU A 61 1.45 -8.31 -10.98
C LEU A 61 1.21 -8.26 -9.47
N ASN A 62 0.51 -9.26 -8.92
CA ASN A 62 0.30 -9.35 -7.47
C ASN A 62 1.62 -9.55 -6.70
N ASN A 63 2.56 -10.33 -7.22
CA ASN A 63 3.87 -10.50 -6.58
C ASN A 63 4.64 -9.18 -6.54
N CYS A 64 4.67 -8.43 -7.65
CA CYS A 64 5.28 -7.11 -7.71
C CYS A 64 4.62 -6.14 -6.71
N LEU A 65 3.29 -6.05 -6.72
CA LEU A 65 2.54 -5.23 -5.77
C LEU A 65 2.80 -5.65 -4.32
N HIS A 66 2.89 -6.95 -4.05
CA HIS A 66 3.13 -7.50 -2.72
C HIS A 66 4.49 -7.10 -2.15
N GLN A 67 5.51 -6.89 -2.98
CA GLN A 67 6.81 -6.37 -2.51
C GLN A 67 6.68 -4.94 -1.96
N PHE A 68 5.85 -4.11 -2.59
CA PHE A 68 5.62 -2.74 -2.16
C PHE A 68 4.53 -2.60 -1.09
N THR A 69 3.62 -3.57 -0.97
CA THR A 69 2.60 -3.60 0.09
C THR A 69 2.95 -4.57 1.22
N ASN A 70 4.20 -5.02 1.32
CA ASN A 70 4.63 -5.91 2.39
C ASN A 70 4.62 -5.16 3.73
N ASP A 71 4.04 -5.78 4.76
CA ASP A 71 3.96 -5.26 6.13
C ASP A 71 5.32 -4.80 6.66
N SER A 72 6.42 -5.43 6.24
CA SER A 72 7.78 -5.03 6.62
C SER A 72 8.16 -3.62 6.14
N VAL A 73 7.75 -3.24 4.93
CA VAL A 73 8.01 -1.89 4.38
C VAL A 73 7.07 -0.87 5.03
N LEU A 74 5.83 -1.28 5.33
CA LEU A 74 4.87 -0.46 6.04
C LEU A 74 5.37 -0.13 7.45
N GLU A 75 5.89 -1.11 8.17
CA GLU A 75 6.43 -0.95 9.53
C GLU A 75 7.75 -0.16 9.55
N GLU A 76 8.63 -0.33 8.57
CA GLU A 76 9.85 0.49 8.43
C GLU A 76 9.50 1.96 8.16
N MET A 77 8.56 2.21 7.25
CA MET A 77 8.06 3.56 6.97
C MET A 77 7.32 4.15 8.17
N LYS A 78 6.58 3.34 8.93
CA LYS A 78 5.91 3.78 10.17
C LYS A 78 6.93 4.18 11.23
N LYS A 79 8.04 3.45 11.35
CA LYS A 79 9.21 3.82 12.17
C LYS A 79 9.80 5.16 11.74
N GLU A 80 10.03 5.36 10.43
CA GLU A 80 10.54 6.63 9.90
C GLU A 80 9.58 7.80 10.13
N TYR A 81 8.27 7.59 9.97
CA TYR A 81 7.26 8.62 10.25
C TYR A 81 7.19 8.97 11.75
N MET A 82 7.31 7.98 12.64
CA MET A 82 7.38 8.23 14.09
C MET A 82 8.64 9.03 14.45
N LEU A 83 9.79 8.72 13.85
CA LEU A 83 11.04 9.46 14.02
C LEU A 83 10.94 10.91 13.51
N LYS A 84 10.25 11.14 12.39
CA LYS A 84 10.05 12.50 11.85
C LYS A 84 9.05 13.34 12.66
N GLN A 85 8.00 12.72 13.22
CA GLN A 85 7.06 13.45 14.07
C GLN A 85 7.68 13.92 15.40
N ASP A 86 8.69 13.21 15.90
CA ASP A 86 9.46 13.64 17.08
C ASP A 86 10.31 14.90 16.78
N GLY A 87 10.75 15.07 15.53
CA GLY A 87 11.49 16.25 15.07
C GLY A 87 10.61 17.48 14.77
N GLU A 88 9.38 17.28 14.28
CA GLU A 88 8.48 18.39 13.89
C GLU A 88 7.55 18.87 15.02
N GLY A 89 7.53 18.17 16.16
CA GLY A 89 6.84 18.60 17.39
C GLY A 89 7.63 19.60 18.26
N THR A 90 8.94 19.77 18.01
CA THR A 90 9.81 20.66 18.79
C THR A 90 10.00 22.05 18.14
N VAL A 91 9.66 22.22 16.86
CA VAL A 91 9.75 23.52 16.13
C VAL A 91 8.39 24.21 16.09
N ARG A 92 7.68 24.26 17.22
CA ARG A 92 6.60 25.23 17.47
C ARG A 92 6.58 25.61 18.96
N ILE A 93 7.68 26.20 19.42
CA ILE A 93 7.71 27.08 20.59
C ILE A 93 8.33 28.39 20.12
#